data_AF-A0A967VPK3-F1
#
_entry.id   AF-A0A967VPK3-F1
#
_cell.length_a   1.000
_cell.length_b   1.000
_cell.length_c   1.000
_cell.angle_alpha   90.00
_cell.angle_beta   90.00
_cell.angle_gamma   90.00
#
_symmetry.space_group_name_H-M   'P 1'
#
loop_
_entity.id
_entity.type
_entity.pdbx_description
1 polymer ?
#
loop_
_entity_poly.entity_id
_entity_poly.type
_entity_poly.pdbx_seq_one_letter_code
_entity_poly.pdbx_strand_id
1 'polypeptide(L)' 'MPRAIVVGASSGIGRALAVELAGEGYDLGLAARRVEALDALAG' A
#
# COMPACT_ATOMS: atom_id res chain seq x y z
N MET A 1 12.03 9.45 7.38
CA MET A 1 11.27 8.21 7.17
C MET A 1 11.56 7.73 5.76
N PRO A 2 11.81 6.42 5.54
CA PRO A 2 12.00 5.88 4.20
C PRO A 2 10.69 5.97 3.40
N ARG A 3 10.81 6.06 2.07
CA ARG A 3 9.67 6.18 1.15
C ARG A 3 9.65 5.01 0.18
N ALA A 4 8.46 4.48 -0.10
CA ALA A 4 8.29 3.42 -1.09
C ALA A 4 6.97 3.59 -1.86
N ILE A 5 6.94 3.05 -3.09
CA ILE A 5 5.73 2.97 -3.90
C ILE A 5 5.40 1.50 -4.12
N VAL A 6 4.18 1.09 -3.78
CA VAL A 6 3.69 -0.29 -4.00
C VAL A 6 2.68 -0.29 -5.13
N VAL A 7 3.06 -0.88 -6.26
CA VAL A 7 2.19 -1.08 -7.42
C VAL A 7 1.47 -2.42 -7.29
N GLY A 8 0.17 -2.44 -7.57
CA GLY A 8 -0.67 -3.61 -7.32
C GLY A 8 -1.12 -3.75 -5.87
N ALA A 9 -1.16 -2.66 -5.11
CA ALA A 9 -1.47 -2.67 -3.67
C ALA A 9 -2.92 -3.08 -3.30
N SER A 10 -3.82 -3.18 -4.28
CA SER A 10 -5.26 -3.45 -4.02
C SER A 10 -5.59 -4.89 -3.58
N SER A 11 -4.65 -5.85 -3.67
CA SER A 11 -4.90 -7.26 -3.34
C SER A 11 -3.62 -8.09 -3.23
N GLY A 12 -3.74 -9.28 -2.64
CA GLY A 12 -2.66 -10.28 -2.63
C GLY A 12 -1.37 -9.78 -1.99
N ILE A 13 -0.23 -10.11 -2.59
CA ILE A 13 1.10 -9.77 -2.07
C ILE A 13 1.31 -8.25 -1.98
N GLY A 14 0.86 -7.49 -2.99
CA GLY A 14 0.99 -6.03 -2.97
C GLY A 14 0.28 -5.40 -1.77
N ARG A 15 -0.91 -5.90 -1.42
CA ARG A 15 -1.63 -5.45 -0.21
C ARG A 15 -0.86 -5.82 1.06
N ALA A 16 -0.43 -7.07 1.19
CA ALA A 16 0.30 -7.54 2.36
C ALA A 16 1.60 -6.74 2.56
N LEU A 17 2.37 -6.52 1.50
CA LEU A 17 3.59 -5.74 1.53
C LEU A 17 3.35 -4.28 1.96
N ALA A 18 2.28 -3.66 1.46
CA ALA A 18 1.92 -2.29 1.86
C ALA A 18 1.63 -2.20 3.37
N VAL A 19 0.95 -3.19 3.94
CA VAL A 19 0.66 -3.25 5.38
C VAL A 19 1.95 -3.41 6.20
N GLU A 20 2.83 -4.34 5.82
CA GLU A 20 4.10 -4.55 6.53
C GLU A 20 4.98 -3.30 6.51
N LEU A 21 5.17 -2.69 5.33
CA LEU A 21 5.97 -1.47 5.20
C LEU A 21 5.38 -0.28 5.98
N ALA A 22 4.05 -0.17 6.04
CA ALA A 22 3.40 0.85 6.86
C ALA A 22 3.70 0.63 8.35
N GLY A 23 3.65 -0.63 8.81
CA GLY A 23 4.02 -1.02 10.18
C GLY A 23 5.48 -0.75 10.53
N GLU A 24 6.37 -0.81 9.54
CA GLU A 24 7.79 -0.43 9.67
C GLU A 24 8.04 1.09 9.65
N GLY A 25 7.00 1.91 9.43
CA GLY A 25 7.09 3.38 9.46
C GLY A 25 7.51 4.03 8.14
N TYR A 26 7.24 3.36 7.01
CA TYR A 26 7.42 3.96 5.68
C TYR A 26 6.34 4.99 5.36
N ASP A 27 6.73 6.02 4.62
CA ASP A 27 5.83 6.93 3.91
C ASP A 27 5.53 6.33 2.52
N LEU A 28 4.32 5.79 2.35
CA LEU A 28 3.96 4.92 1.23
C LEU A 28 3.05 5.60 0.20
N GLY A 29 3.42 5.45 -1.08
CA GLY A 29 2.52 5.66 -2.21
C GLY A 29 1.91 4.35 -2.68
N LEU A 30 0.58 4.26 -2.78
CA LEU A 30 -0.11 3.06 -3.24
C LEU A 30 -0.69 3.27 -4.64
N ALA A 31 -0.50 2.31 -5.54
CA ALA A 31 -1.02 2.38 -6.90
C ALA A 31 -1.70 1.07 -7.31
N ALA A 32 -2.92 1.16 -7.85
CA ALA A 32 -3.67 0.05 -8.42
C ALA A 32 -4.82 0.57 -9.27
N ARG A 33 -5.47 -0.32 -10.05
CA ARG A 33 -6.60 0.03 -10.93
C ARG A 33 -7.92 0.29 -10.19
N ARG A 34 -8.07 -0.24 -8.98
CA ARG A 34 -9.31 -0.15 -8.18
C ARG A 34 -9.06 0.82 -7.03
N VAL A 35 -9.56 2.05 -7.15
CA VAL A 35 -9.30 3.14 -6.20
C VAL A 35 -9.96 2.84 -4.85
N GLU A 36 -11.19 2.32 -4.87
CA GLU A 36 -11.96 2.01 -3.66
C GLU A 36 -11.25 0.97 -2.76
N ALA A 37 -10.52 0.04 -3.39
CA ALA A 37 -9.72 -0.95 -2.68
C ALA A 37 -8.43 -0.35 -2.08
N LEU A 38 -7.91 0.74 -2.63
CA LEU A 38 -6.79 1.49 -2.06
C LEU A 38 -7.26 2.38 -0.90
N ASP A 39 -8.41 3.05 -1.06
CA ASP A 39 -8.99 3.89 -0.01
C ASP A 39 -9.32 3.07 1.24
N ALA A 40 -9.88 1.86 1.06
CA ALA A 40 -10.12 0.93 2.16
C ALA A 40 -8.84 0.41 2.84
N LEU A 41 -7.68 0.52 2.18
CA LEU A 41 -6.37 0.11 2.72
C LEU A 41 -5.64 1.28 3.41
N ALA A 42 -5.88 2.52 2.98
CA ALA A 42 -5.23 3.72 3.47
C ALA A 42 -5.90 4.33 4.73
N GLY A 43 -6.97 3.72 5.22
CA GLY A 43 -7.74 4.15 6.39
C GLY A 43 -7.14 3.71 7.73
#